data_AF-A0AAU8Y299-F1
#
_entry.id   AF-A0AAU8Y299-F1
#
_cell.length_a   1.000
_cell.length_b   1.000
_cell.length_c   1.000
_cell.angle_alpha   90.00
_cell.angle_beta   90.00
_cell.angle_gamma   90.00
#
_symmetry.space_group_name_H-M   'P 1'
#
loop_
_entity.id
_entity.type
_entity.pdbx_description
1 polymer ?
#
loop_
_entity_poly.entity_id
_entity_poly.type
_entity_poly.pdbx_seq_one_letter_code
_entity_poly.pdbx_strand_id
1 'polypeptide(L)'
;MLYSIVTQLELVMRKSLLHVNILTVLGLSLACSTVYAFELGIGVHPAEFSAPTENYVNLAKQYGFNSFRTDFSWNSTEKEKGIYSIQGPLEKSNELLQIISKDKSTTALLVLDYGNELYTPSGYPYSQDQINAFANYANWVSHHYRDKVRYYEIWNEWLQGTGVKKNSIPPEDPLVYTALARESYKRIKQNDPNAIVMVGSINPTIPKYMTWLDGLIDNGILDYSDAISVHAYSTRISTPGTKPPERGIEEIEKVEKLIVSKTGKPKDIYISENGYPTMYNVKDLSQDGVAQNIIKFTMLARSKPYIKGLWWYDLIDDGSNKDEPENNYGFFSTTNTPKKSAVSVKELARVVKDDSYRFTESESSKGIITISIVSPTNKQTQISWRKYHPINVNEFNDFLTSLSSM
;
A
#
# COMPACT_ATOMS: atom_id res chain seq x y z
N MET A 1 -20.35 -2.31 86.75
CA MET A 1 -19.77 -2.51 88.09
C MET A 1 -18.40 -3.16 87.86
N LEU A 2 -17.31 -2.43 88.17
CA LEU A 2 -15.87 -2.83 88.19
C LEU A 2 -15.19 -3.18 86.84
N TYR A 3 -14.30 -2.32 86.29
CA TYR A 3 -12.81 -2.24 86.47
C TYR A 3 -12.09 -3.50 85.90
N SER A 4 -10.98 -3.51 85.15
CA SER A 4 -9.84 -2.61 84.91
C SER A 4 -8.93 -3.23 83.79
N ILE A 5 -8.51 -2.52 82.73
CA ILE A 5 -7.17 -1.93 82.42
C ILE A 5 -5.96 -2.90 82.20
N VAL A 6 -5.14 -2.58 81.16
CA VAL A 6 -3.65 -2.66 80.99
C VAL A 6 -3.14 -3.79 80.05
N THR A 7 -2.79 -3.56 78.75
CA THR A 7 -1.46 -3.18 78.15
C THR A 7 -0.25 -4.02 78.62
N GLN A 8 0.83 -4.37 77.91
CA GLN A 8 1.49 -4.01 76.64
C GLN A 8 2.70 -4.99 76.47
N LEU A 9 3.16 -5.21 75.21
CA LEU A 9 4.56 -5.43 74.76
C LEU A 9 5.34 -6.65 75.34
N GLU A 10 6.20 -7.43 74.66
CA GLU A 10 6.83 -7.43 73.34
C GLU A 10 7.58 -8.78 73.25
N LEU A 11 7.51 -9.54 72.14
CA LEU A 11 8.68 -10.24 71.56
C LEU A 11 8.32 -10.92 70.22
N VAL A 12 8.51 -10.15 69.15
CA VAL A 12 9.37 -10.46 67.99
C VAL A 12 9.53 -11.94 67.56
N MET A 13 9.08 -12.17 66.33
CA MET A 13 9.61 -13.05 65.26
C MET A 13 8.94 -14.40 64.94
N ARG A 14 8.46 -14.42 63.67
CA ARG A 14 8.39 -15.52 62.68
C ARG A 14 7.15 -16.43 62.71
N LYS A 15 6.14 -16.07 61.90
CA LYS A 15 5.94 -16.63 60.55
C LYS A 15 4.66 -16.07 59.89
N SER A 16 4.86 -14.99 59.13
CA SER A 16 4.40 -14.79 57.74
C SER A 16 3.13 -15.53 57.27
N LEU A 17 2.01 -14.81 57.25
CA LEU A 17 0.92 -14.96 56.27
C LEU A 17 0.57 -13.56 55.76
N LEU A 18 1.34 -13.10 54.76
CA LEU A 18 1.03 -11.90 53.99
C LEU A 18 -0.30 -12.14 53.26
N HIS A 19 -1.34 -11.40 53.65
CA HIS A 19 -2.50 -11.17 52.80
C HIS A 19 -2.06 -10.21 51.68
N VAL A 20 -1.72 -10.77 50.52
CA VAL A 20 -1.54 -10.00 49.30
C VAL A 20 -2.93 -9.67 48.77
N ASN A 21 -3.34 -8.41 48.92
CA ASN A 21 -4.43 -7.84 48.16
C ASN A 21 -4.04 -7.90 46.67
N ILE A 22 -4.61 -8.86 45.93
CA ILE A 22 -4.52 -8.89 44.48
C ILE A 22 -5.44 -7.78 43.97
N LEU A 23 -4.85 -6.60 43.75
CA LEU A 23 -5.44 -5.60 42.86
C LEU A 23 -5.40 -6.20 41.45
N THR A 24 -6.53 -6.70 40.97
CA THR A 24 -6.70 -7.05 39.56
C THR A 24 -6.70 -5.74 38.76
N VAL A 25 -5.51 -5.25 38.40
CA VAL A 25 -5.35 -4.24 37.37
C VAL A 25 -5.75 -4.93 36.07
N LEU A 26 -7.00 -4.75 35.65
CA LEU A 26 -7.36 -4.92 34.25
C LEU A 26 -6.45 -3.96 33.48
N GLY A 27 -5.36 -4.49 32.94
CA GLY A 27 -4.61 -3.79 31.92
C GLY A 27 -5.56 -3.56 30.76
N LEU A 28 -6.11 -2.35 30.65
CA LEU A 28 -6.50 -1.85 29.35
C LEU A 28 -5.25 -1.97 28.50
N SER A 29 -5.17 -3.01 27.67
CA SER A 29 -4.40 -2.94 26.45
C SER A 29 -5.03 -1.80 25.67
N LEU A 30 -4.55 -0.58 25.90
CA LEU A 30 -4.56 0.44 24.89
C LEU A 30 -3.84 -0.24 23.72
N ALA A 31 -4.64 -0.78 22.78
CA ALA A 31 -4.17 -1.03 21.45
C ALA A 31 -3.70 0.34 20.97
N CYS A 32 -2.43 0.62 21.21
CA CYS A 32 -1.77 1.77 20.65
C CYS A 32 -1.82 1.48 19.16
N SER A 33 -2.83 2.03 18.49
CA SER A 33 -2.90 2.05 17.04
C SER A 33 -1.61 2.72 16.63
N THR A 34 -0.64 1.93 16.22
CA THR A 34 0.61 2.41 15.65
C THR A 34 0.19 3.10 14.37
N VAL A 35 0.04 4.43 14.44
CA VAL A 35 -0.14 5.24 13.26
C VAL A 35 1.22 5.16 12.56
N TYR A 36 1.24 4.41 11.48
CA TYR A 36 2.43 4.26 10.67
C TYR A 36 2.54 5.45 9.74
N ALA A 37 3.79 5.90 9.58
CA ALA A 37 4.15 6.93 8.63
C ALA A 37 3.64 6.58 7.23
N PHE A 38 3.19 7.61 6.51
CA PHE A 38 2.73 7.46 5.13
C PHE A 38 3.81 6.82 4.26
N GLU A 39 3.49 5.68 3.63
CA GLU A 39 4.43 5.01 2.72
C GLU A 39 4.44 5.73 1.36
N LEU A 40 5.60 6.23 0.95
CA LEU A 40 5.86 6.66 -0.42
C LEU A 40 6.61 5.54 -1.13
N GLY A 41 5.85 4.65 -1.72
CA GLY A 41 6.32 3.46 -2.39
C GLY A 41 6.52 3.61 -3.89
N ILE A 42 7.20 2.61 -4.46
CA ILE A 42 7.42 2.47 -5.91
C ILE A 42 7.30 0.99 -6.30
N GLY A 43 6.64 0.72 -7.43
CA GLY A 43 6.61 -0.58 -8.09
C GLY A 43 7.96 -0.88 -8.74
N VAL A 44 8.40 -2.12 -8.64
CA VAL A 44 9.64 -2.58 -9.25
C VAL A 44 9.45 -3.97 -9.87
N HIS A 45 10.20 -4.21 -10.95
CA HIS A 45 10.25 -5.49 -11.67
C HIS A 45 11.67 -6.09 -11.56
N PRO A 46 12.05 -6.72 -10.43
CA PRO A 46 13.44 -7.14 -10.19
C PRO A 46 13.99 -8.14 -11.21
N ALA A 47 13.10 -8.96 -11.78
CA ALA A 47 13.46 -9.90 -12.83
C ALA A 47 13.97 -9.22 -14.12
N GLU A 48 13.62 -7.94 -14.32
CA GLU A 48 14.00 -7.15 -15.50
C GLU A 48 15.20 -6.22 -15.26
N PHE A 49 15.76 -6.23 -14.05
CA PHE A 49 16.92 -5.42 -13.70
C PHE A 49 18.16 -5.84 -14.50
N SER A 50 18.68 -4.90 -15.29
CA SER A 50 19.90 -5.08 -16.09
C SER A 50 21.20 -4.83 -15.32
N ALA A 51 21.10 -4.26 -14.12
CA ALA A 51 22.19 -4.01 -13.19
C ALA A 51 21.97 -4.72 -11.82
N PRO A 52 22.96 -4.74 -10.91
CA PRO A 52 22.76 -5.26 -9.56
C PRO A 52 21.54 -4.63 -8.86
N THR A 53 20.78 -5.44 -8.13
CA THR A 53 19.51 -5.03 -7.50
C THR A 53 19.70 -3.87 -6.53
N GLU A 54 20.84 -3.82 -5.83
CA GLU A 54 21.21 -2.73 -4.93
C GLU A 54 21.27 -1.36 -5.62
N ASN A 55 21.63 -1.31 -6.91
CA ASN A 55 21.67 -0.04 -7.66
C ASN A 55 20.26 0.56 -7.79
N TYR A 56 19.26 -0.26 -8.08
CA TYR A 56 17.87 0.18 -8.21
C TYR A 56 17.26 0.56 -6.85
N VAL A 57 17.58 -0.21 -5.80
CA VAL A 57 17.19 0.16 -4.42
C VAL A 57 17.77 1.52 -4.04
N ASN A 58 19.06 1.73 -4.28
CA ASN A 58 19.72 3.00 -3.98
C ASN A 58 19.17 4.15 -4.83
N LEU A 59 18.87 3.91 -6.11
CA LEU A 59 18.24 4.89 -7.00
C LEU A 59 16.87 5.33 -6.46
N ALA A 60 16.00 4.38 -6.11
CA ALA A 60 14.69 4.69 -5.54
C ALA A 60 14.82 5.48 -4.23
N LYS A 61 15.70 5.05 -3.32
CA LYS A 61 15.94 5.74 -2.04
C LYS A 61 16.48 7.15 -2.21
N GLN A 62 17.36 7.39 -3.20
CA GLN A 62 17.90 8.71 -3.51
C GLN A 62 16.81 9.73 -3.88
N TYR A 63 15.69 9.25 -4.42
CA TYR A 63 14.51 10.05 -4.80
C TYR A 63 13.42 10.03 -3.74
N GLY A 64 13.70 9.42 -2.58
CA GLY A 64 12.86 9.50 -1.39
C GLY A 64 11.83 8.39 -1.25
N PHE A 65 11.78 7.42 -2.17
CA PHE A 65 10.94 6.23 -1.99
C PHE A 65 11.44 5.41 -0.80
N ASN A 66 10.50 4.94 0.04
CA ASN A 66 10.80 4.15 1.23
C ASN A 66 10.08 2.80 1.25
N SER A 67 9.27 2.49 0.24
CA SER A 67 8.63 1.19 0.13
C SER A 67 8.71 0.62 -1.28
N PHE A 68 8.88 -0.69 -1.40
CA PHE A 68 9.07 -1.37 -2.69
C PHE A 68 7.95 -2.39 -2.89
N ARG A 69 7.19 -2.25 -3.98
CA ARG A 69 6.16 -3.20 -4.40
C ARG A 69 6.70 -4.13 -5.47
N THR A 70 6.53 -5.44 -5.29
CA THR A 70 6.88 -6.43 -6.30
C THR A 70 6.02 -7.69 -6.19
N ASP A 71 5.81 -8.36 -7.32
CA ASP A 71 5.11 -9.64 -7.41
C ASP A 71 5.98 -10.80 -6.90
N PHE A 72 5.34 -11.79 -6.28
CA PHE A 72 5.91 -13.08 -5.95
C PHE A 72 4.95 -14.15 -6.46
N SER A 73 5.34 -14.81 -7.55
CA SER A 73 4.45 -15.72 -8.26
C SER A 73 4.45 -17.13 -7.69
N TRP A 74 3.26 -17.67 -7.39
CA TRP A 74 3.00 -19.02 -6.91
C TRP A 74 3.45 -20.05 -7.94
N ASN A 75 3.17 -19.82 -9.22
CA ASN A 75 3.59 -20.73 -10.30
C ASN A 75 5.12 -20.83 -10.41
N SER A 76 5.85 -19.77 -10.04
CA SER A 76 7.31 -19.79 -10.00
C SER A 76 7.86 -20.37 -8.71
N THR A 77 7.12 -20.25 -7.60
CA THR A 77 7.53 -20.73 -6.27
C THR A 77 7.34 -22.23 -6.10
N GLU A 78 6.28 -22.81 -6.66
CA GLU A 78 5.92 -24.22 -6.49
C GLU A 78 5.84 -24.93 -7.85
N LYS A 79 6.96 -25.54 -8.27
CA LYS A 79 7.04 -26.30 -9.54
C LYS A 79 6.69 -27.77 -9.40
N GLU A 80 6.72 -28.28 -8.17
CA GLU A 80 6.27 -29.62 -7.80
C GLU A 80 5.36 -29.52 -6.57
N LYS A 81 4.28 -30.30 -6.53
CA LYS A 81 3.26 -30.17 -5.47
C LYS A 81 3.87 -30.34 -4.07
N GLY A 82 3.71 -29.32 -3.23
CA GLY A 82 4.22 -29.26 -1.87
C GLY A 82 5.70 -28.91 -1.75
N ILE A 83 6.41 -28.68 -2.87
CA ILE A 83 7.84 -28.36 -2.90
C ILE A 83 8.00 -26.91 -3.35
N TYR A 84 8.30 -26.06 -2.38
CA TYR A 84 8.48 -24.62 -2.57
C TYR A 84 9.97 -24.26 -2.66
N SER A 85 10.31 -23.38 -3.58
CA SER A 85 11.69 -22.89 -3.73
C SER A 85 11.74 -21.50 -4.35
N ILE A 86 12.85 -20.80 -4.11
CA ILE A 86 13.16 -19.53 -4.77
C ILE A 86 14.15 -19.86 -5.90
N GLN A 87 13.69 -19.78 -7.15
CA GLN A 87 14.50 -20.11 -8.32
C GLN A 87 14.18 -19.19 -9.50
N GLY A 88 15.13 -19.04 -10.41
CA GLY A 88 14.94 -18.31 -11.66
C GLY A 88 14.59 -16.84 -11.40
N PRO A 89 13.51 -16.29 -12.00
CA PRO A 89 13.14 -14.88 -11.81
C PRO A 89 12.93 -14.46 -10.34
N LEU A 90 12.54 -15.39 -9.45
CA LEU A 90 12.31 -15.08 -8.04
C LEU A 90 13.60 -14.82 -7.26
N GLU A 91 14.78 -15.21 -7.77
CA GLU A 91 16.06 -14.94 -7.12
C GLU A 91 16.31 -13.43 -6.99
N LYS A 92 15.90 -12.66 -8.01
CA LYS A 92 16.00 -11.20 -8.00
C LYS A 92 15.02 -10.54 -7.03
N SER A 93 13.77 -11.03 -6.95
CA SER A 93 12.82 -10.58 -5.93
C SER A 93 13.32 -10.90 -4.53
N ASN A 94 13.89 -12.10 -4.30
CA ASN A 94 14.50 -12.43 -3.03
C ASN A 94 15.72 -11.54 -2.71
N GLU A 95 16.61 -11.28 -3.67
CA GLU A 95 17.74 -10.36 -3.52
C GLU A 95 17.26 -8.97 -3.07
N LEU A 96 16.23 -8.42 -3.73
CA LEU A 96 15.59 -7.16 -3.35
C LEU A 96 15.12 -7.20 -1.89
N LEU A 97 14.35 -8.22 -1.50
CA LEU A 97 13.80 -8.35 -0.15
C LEU A 97 14.91 -8.49 0.92
N GLN A 98 16.02 -9.18 0.62
CA GLN A 98 17.17 -9.24 1.54
C GLN A 98 17.92 -7.91 1.65
N ILE A 99 17.96 -7.09 0.59
CA ILE A 99 18.60 -5.78 0.62
C ILE A 99 17.77 -4.80 1.45
N ILE A 100 16.48 -4.66 1.15
CA ILE A 100 15.62 -3.67 1.82
C ILE A 100 15.39 -4.02 3.30
N SER A 101 15.32 -5.30 3.66
CA SER A 101 15.15 -5.71 5.07
C SER A 101 16.34 -5.39 5.97
N LYS A 102 17.52 -5.04 5.41
CA LYS A 102 18.66 -4.56 6.20
C LYS A 102 18.49 -3.11 6.67
N ASP A 103 17.61 -2.35 6.03
CA ASP A 103 17.36 -0.94 6.35
C ASP A 103 15.95 -0.77 6.91
N LYS A 104 15.86 -0.52 8.22
CA LYS A 104 14.58 -0.34 8.93
C LYS A 104 13.78 0.90 8.49
N SER A 105 14.39 1.80 7.72
CA SER A 105 13.68 2.94 7.11
C SER A 105 12.94 2.57 5.82
N THR A 106 13.14 1.35 5.32
CA THR A 106 12.47 0.83 4.12
C THR A 106 11.54 -0.33 4.43
N THR A 107 10.49 -0.48 3.63
CA THR A 107 9.49 -1.55 3.75
C THR A 107 9.25 -2.23 2.39
N ALA A 108 8.60 -3.39 2.44
CA ALA A 108 8.26 -4.17 1.26
C ALA A 108 6.75 -4.46 1.22
N LEU A 109 6.17 -4.30 0.04
CA LEU A 109 4.86 -4.82 -0.33
C LEU A 109 5.07 -5.98 -1.30
N LEU A 110 4.75 -7.18 -0.83
CA LEU A 110 4.86 -8.40 -1.63
C LEU A 110 3.47 -8.83 -2.09
N VAL A 111 3.27 -8.88 -3.40
CA VAL A 111 2.01 -9.36 -3.98
C VAL A 111 2.08 -10.87 -4.10
N LEU A 112 1.08 -11.55 -3.56
CA LEU A 112 0.95 -13.00 -3.62
C LEU A 112 0.01 -13.35 -4.78
N ASP A 113 0.58 -13.71 -5.91
CA ASP A 113 -0.11 -13.95 -7.18
C ASP A 113 0.55 -15.15 -7.88
N TYR A 114 0.29 -15.52 -9.13
CA TYR A 114 -1.05 -15.70 -9.68
C TYR A 114 -1.44 -17.18 -9.44
N GLY A 115 -2.31 -17.78 -10.27
CA GLY A 115 -2.58 -19.21 -10.21
C GLY A 115 -1.33 -20.07 -10.49
N ASN A 116 -1.42 -21.35 -10.17
CA ASN A 116 -0.36 -22.34 -10.40
C ASN A 116 -0.90 -23.53 -11.22
N GLU A 117 -0.22 -23.89 -12.29
CA GLU A 117 -0.69 -24.91 -13.26
C GLU A 117 -0.93 -26.29 -12.63
N LEU A 118 -0.27 -26.60 -11.50
CA LEU A 118 -0.45 -27.86 -10.76
C LEU A 118 -1.83 -27.97 -10.08
N TYR A 119 -2.50 -26.84 -9.84
CA TYR A 119 -3.73 -26.74 -9.06
C TYR A 119 -4.87 -26.06 -9.82
N THR A 120 -4.55 -24.98 -10.54
CA THR A 120 -5.51 -24.06 -11.16
C THR A 120 -5.26 -23.99 -12.67
N PRO A 121 -5.59 -25.04 -13.45
CA PRO A 121 -5.39 -25.03 -14.90
C PRO A 121 -6.19 -23.92 -15.61
N SER A 122 -7.27 -23.44 -14.99
CA SER A 122 -8.07 -22.28 -15.41
C SER A 122 -7.42 -20.92 -15.13
N GLY A 123 -6.27 -20.88 -14.46
CA GLY A 123 -5.57 -19.66 -14.05
C GLY A 123 -5.97 -19.12 -12.68
N TYR A 124 -7.10 -19.56 -12.10
CA TYR A 124 -7.63 -19.06 -10.82
C TYR A 124 -7.97 -20.19 -9.84
N PRO A 125 -7.75 -19.98 -8.52
CA PRO A 125 -8.38 -20.79 -7.49
C PRO A 125 -9.90 -20.63 -7.52
N TYR A 126 -10.62 -21.75 -7.45
CA TYR A 126 -12.08 -21.78 -7.38
C TYR A 126 -12.58 -22.76 -6.30
N SER A 127 -12.04 -23.98 -6.27
CA SER A 127 -12.42 -24.98 -5.27
C SER A 127 -11.71 -24.75 -3.93
N GLN A 128 -12.27 -25.31 -2.86
CA GLN A 128 -11.66 -25.24 -1.53
C GLN A 128 -10.24 -25.82 -1.49
N ASP A 129 -9.97 -26.89 -2.25
CA ASP A 129 -8.62 -27.48 -2.33
C ASP A 129 -7.63 -26.56 -3.03
N GLN A 130 -8.04 -25.88 -4.10
CA GLN A 130 -7.21 -24.89 -4.80
C GLN A 130 -6.93 -23.67 -3.92
N ILE A 131 -7.95 -23.20 -3.21
CA ILE A 131 -7.83 -22.11 -2.22
C ILE A 131 -6.85 -22.52 -1.12
N ASN A 132 -6.99 -23.73 -0.57
CA ASN A 132 -6.07 -24.24 0.45
C ASN A 132 -4.63 -24.38 -0.07
N ALA A 133 -4.45 -24.77 -1.33
CA ALA A 133 -3.14 -24.86 -1.96
C ALA A 133 -2.47 -23.49 -2.11
N PHE A 134 -3.21 -22.48 -2.61
CA PHE A 134 -2.73 -21.10 -2.64
C PHE A 134 -2.39 -20.59 -1.23
N ALA A 135 -3.24 -20.90 -0.25
CA ALA A 135 -3.02 -20.50 1.12
C ALA A 135 -1.75 -21.17 1.70
N ASN A 136 -1.45 -22.43 1.38
CA ASN A 136 -0.20 -23.10 1.76
C ASN A 136 1.03 -22.45 1.13
N TYR A 137 0.90 -21.98 -0.12
CA TYR A 137 1.91 -21.12 -0.75
C TYR A 137 2.11 -19.81 0.04
N ALA A 138 1.03 -19.10 0.38
CA ALA A 138 1.10 -17.90 1.21
C ALA A 138 1.72 -18.16 2.59
N ASN A 139 1.45 -19.32 3.20
CA ASN A 139 2.11 -19.76 4.43
C ASN A 139 3.62 -19.88 4.23
N TRP A 140 4.06 -20.56 3.17
CA TRP A 140 5.49 -20.75 2.93
C TRP A 140 6.21 -19.41 2.71
N VAL A 141 5.65 -18.52 1.89
CA VAL A 141 6.22 -17.19 1.61
C VAL A 141 6.26 -16.32 2.88
N SER A 142 5.14 -16.24 3.61
CA SER A 142 5.08 -15.43 4.84
C SER A 142 5.98 -15.97 5.95
N HIS A 143 6.14 -17.29 6.06
CA HIS A 143 7.10 -17.88 6.97
C HIS A 143 8.55 -17.52 6.58
N HIS A 144 8.88 -17.60 5.29
CA HIS A 144 10.21 -17.32 4.78
C HIS A 144 10.64 -15.85 4.95
N TYR A 145 9.69 -14.92 4.76
CA TYR A 145 9.93 -13.48 4.82
C TYR A 145 9.40 -12.80 6.10
N ARG A 146 9.11 -13.59 7.14
CA ARG A 146 8.76 -13.07 8.46
C ARG A 146 9.77 -12.00 8.92
N ASP A 147 9.26 -10.91 9.47
CA ASP A 147 10.05 -9.74 9.93
C ASP A 147 10.84 -9.00 8.81
N LYS A 148 10.73 -9.43 7.54
CA LYS A 148 11.40 -8.81 6.37
C LYS A 148 10.42 -8.12 5.43
N VAL A 149 9.24 -8.70 5.25
CA VAL A 149 8.16 -8.13 4.45
C VAL A 149 7.08 -7.61 5.38
N ARG A 150 6.63 -6.39 5.11
CA ARG A 150 5.68 -5.70 5.96
C ARG A 150 4.25 -5.82 5.47
N TYR A 151 4.06 -5.71 4.16
CA TYR A 151 2.76 -5.75 3.52
C TYR A 151 2.66 -6.97 2.62
N TYR A 152 1.59 -7.74 2.77
CA TYR A 152 1.22 -8.82 1.85
C TYR A 152 -0.08 -8.47 1.16
N GLU A 153 -0.08 -8.39 -0.16
CA GLU A 153 -1.29 -8.18 -0.95
C GLU A 153 -1.76 -9.54 -1.50
N ILE A 154 -2.99 -9.94 -1.19
CA ILE A 154 -3.55 -11.22 -1.65
C ILE A 154 -4.13 -11.01 -3.05
N TRP A 155 -3.38 -11.49 -4.05
CA TRP A 155 -3.67 -11.42 -5.48
C TRP A 155 -3.61 -10.01 -6.08
N ASN A 156 -3.15 -9.92 -7.33
CA ASN A 156 -3.15 -8.70 -8.14
C ASN A 156 -4.37 -8.64 -9.08
N GLU A 157 -5.19 -7.58 -8.94
CA GLU A 157 -6.31 -7.24 -9.83
C GLU A 157 -7.19 -8.44 -10.25
N TRP A 158 -7.81 -9.12 -9.27
CA TRP A 158 -8.55 -10.37 -9.46
C TRP A 158 -9.47 -10.39 -10.69
N LEU A 159 -10.33 -9.37 -10.83
CA LEU A 159 -11.29 -9.26 -11.93
C LEU A 159 -10.70 -8.79 -13.27
N GLN A 160 -9.50 -8.19 -13.26
CA GLN A 160 -8.86 -7.65 -14.46
C GLN A 160 -8.19 -8.74 -15.31
N GLY A 161 -7.72 -9.82 -14.67
CA GLY A 161 -7.01 -10.90 -15.36
C GLY A 161 -5.56 -10.60 -15.69
N THR A 162 -4.93 -9.69 -14.94
CA THR A 162 -3.50 -9.44 -15.02
C THR A 162 -2.73 -10.71 -14.62
N GLY A 163 -1.65 -11.03 -15.34
CA GLY A 163 -0.75 -12.16 -15.03
C GLY A 163 -1.30 -13.58 -15.18
N VAL A 164 -2.60 -13.76 -15.49
CA VAL A 164 -3.19 -15.08 -15.77
C VAL A 164 -3.18 -15.39 -17.27
N LYS A 165 -3.39 -16.67 -17.61
CA LYS A 165 -3.43 -17.13 -19.01
C LYS A 165 -4.49 -16.35 -19.79
N LYS A 166 -4.17 -15.97 -21.03
CA LYS A 166 -5.08 -15.28 -21.94
C LYS A 166 -6.43 -16.03 -22.03
N ASN A 167 -7.53 -15.28 -21.94
CA ASN A 167 -8.92 -15.78 -21.93
C ASN A 167 -9.34 -16.55 -20.66
N SER A 168 -8.54 -16.56 -19.59
CA SER A 168 -9.01 -17.03 -18.29
C SER A 168 -10.12 -16.11 -17.78
N ILE A 169 -11.18 -16.68 -17.23
CA ILE A 169 -12.30 -15.92 -16.67
C ILE A 169 -12.15 -15.95 -15.14
N PRO A 170 -12.03 -14.78 -14.48
CA PRO A 170 -11.97 -14.73 -13.03
C PRO A 170 -13.30 -15.21 -12.42
N PRO A 171 -13.26 -15.96 -11.32
CA PRO A 171 -14.45 -16.18 -10.50
C PRO A 171 -15.00 -14.85 -9.99
N GLU A 172 -16.16 -14.44 -10.50
CA GLU A 172 -16.76 -13.15 -10.12
C GLU A 172 -17.57 -13.22 -8.81
N ASP A 173 -17.86 -14.43 -8.32
CA ASP A 173 -18.51 -14.65 -7.03
C ASP A 173 -17.60 -14.14 -5.89
N PRO A 174 -18.03 -13.11 -5.12
CA PRO A 174 -17.26 -12.57 -4.01
C PRO A 174 -16.87 -13.62 -2.95
N LEU A 175 -17.65 -14.71 -2.81
CA LEU A 175 -17.35 -15.78 -1.85
C LEU A 175 -16.03 -16.49 -2.16
N VAL A 176 -15.66 -16.64 -3.44
CA VAL A 176 -14.45 -17.36 -3.83
C VAL A 176 -13.20 -16.60 -3.39
N TYR A 177 -13.11 -15.31 -3.72
CA TYR A 177 -12.00 -14.47 -3.29
C TYR A 177 -12.01 -14.24 -1.77
N THR A 178 -13.18 -14.12 -1.15
CA THR A 178 -13.28 -14.03 0.32
C THR A 178 -12.74 -15.27 1.01
N ALA A 179 -13.02 -16.47 0.49
CA ALA A 179 -12.45 -17.70 1.01
C ALA A 179 -10.93 -17.78 0.80
N LEU A 180 -10.42 -17.37 -0.37
CA LEU A 180 -8.99 -17.26 -0.65
C LEU A 180 -8.28 -16.33 0.33
N ALA A 181 -8.83 -15.13 0.52
CA ALA A 181 -8.30 -14.13 1.43
C ALA A 181 -8.32 -14.61 2.87
N ARG A 182 -9.43 -15.20 3.33
CA ARG A 182 -9.57 -15.78 4.67
C ARG A 182 -8.49 -16.81 4.98
N GLU A 183 -8.32 -17.79 4.09
CA GLU A 183 -7.39 -18.90 4.33
C GLU A 183 -5.92 -18.46 4.26
N SER A 184 -5.62 -17.48 3.42
CA SER A 184 -4.28 -16.87 3.32
C SER A 184 -3.99 -15.97 4.52
N TYR A 185 -4.93 -15.10 4.90
CA TYR A 185 -4.83 -14.20 6.06
C TYR A 185 -4.48 -14.98 7.33
N LYS A 186 -5.22 -16.05 7.64
CA LYS A 186 -4.96 -16.87 8.83
C LYS A 186 -3.52 -17.40 8.88
N ARG A 187 -3.02 -17.90 7.75
CA ARG A 187 -1.65 -18.46 7.65
C ARG A 187 -0.58 -17.37 7.76
N ILE A 188 -0.78 -16.23 7.09
CA ILE A 188 0.13 -15.09 7.18
C ILE A 188 0.21 -14.58 8.62
N LYS A 189 -0.93 -14.33 9.28
CA LYS A 189 -0.97 -13.84 10.67
C LYS A 189 -0.43 -14.85 11.68
N GLN A 190 -0.51 -16.15 11.41
CA GLN A 190 0.12 -17.18 12.24
C GLN A 190 1.65 -17.09 12.21
N ASN A 191 2.23 -16.78 11.04
CA ASN A 191 3.67 -16.62 10.88
C ASN A 191 4.16 -15.26 11.37
N ASP A 192 3.42 -14.20 11.05
CA ASP A 192 3.73 -12.82 11.38
C ASP A 192 2.46 -12.03 11.77
N PRO A 193 2.17 -11.91 13.08
CA PRO A 193 1.04 -11.12 13.57
C PRO A 193 1.13 -9.62 13.26
N ASN A 194 2.32 -9.09 12.97
CA ASN A 194 2.54 -7.67 12.72
C ASN A 194 2.48 -7.32 11.22
N ALA A 195 2.56 -8.31 10.33
CA ALA A 195 2.37 -8.10 8.91
C ALA A 195 0.99 -7.51 8.61
N ILE A 196 0.92 -6.58 7.67
CA ILE A 196 -0.32 -5.96 7.20
C ILE A 196 -0.79 -6.71 5.96
N VAL A 197 -1.94 -7.38 6.08
CA VAL A 197 -2.53 -8.14 4.97
C VAL A 197 -3.56 -7.28 4.24
N MET A 198 -3.36 -7.10 2.94
CA MET A 198 -4.19 -6.26 2.08
C MET A 198 -4.98 -7.10 1.09
N VAL A 199 -6.18 -6.64 0.79
CA VAL A 199 -7.12 -7.27 -0.16
C VAL A 199 -7.76 -6.21 -1.04
N GLY A 200 -8.24 -6.62 -2.21
CA GLY A 200 -8.96 -5.74 -3.14
C GLY A 200 -8.20 -5.61 -4.44
N SER A 201 -7.04 -4.94 -4.45
CA SER A 201 -6.29 -4.57 -5.66
C SER A 201 -7.24 -4.12 -6.79
N ILE A 202 -8.30 -3.38 -6.41
CA ILE A 202 -9.37 -3.00 -7.34
C ILE A 202 -9.07 -1.64 -7.95
N ASN A 203 -9.44 -1.43 -9.20
CA ASN A 203 -9.58 -0.07 -9.73
C ASN A 203 -10.98 0.50 -9.40
N PRO A 204 -11.11 1.42 -8.43
CA PRO A 204 -12.41 1.95 -8.01
C PRO A 204 -13.10 2.82 -9.08
N THR A 205 -12.39 3.20 -10.15
CA THR A 205 -12.98 3.92 -11.28
C THR A 205 -13.89 3.04 -12.15
N ILE A 206 -13.86 1.72 -11.95
CA ILE A 206 -14.66 0.75 -12.70
C ILE A 206 -15.86 0.33 -11.84
N PRO A 207 -17.10 0.69 -12.23
CA PRO A 207 -18.30 0.43 -11.42
C PRO A 207 -18.48 -1.04 -11.03
N LYS A 208 -18.17 -1.98 -11.94
CA LYS A 208 -18.24 -3.42 -11.66
C LYS A 208 -17.34 -3.83 -10.49
N TYR A 209 -16.17 -3.22 -10.35
CA TYR A 209 -15.22 -3.54 -9.27
C TYR A 209 -15.70 -3.00 -7.93
N MET A 210 -16.40 -1.85 -7.93
CA MET A 210 -17.07 -1.33 -6.73
C MET A 210 -18.22 -2.23 -6.28
N THR A 211 -19.04 -2.75 -7.22
CA THR A 211 -20.08 -3.74 -6.91
C THR A 211 -19.49 -5.04 -6.35
N TRP A 212 -18.36 -5.48 -6.91
CA TRP A 212 -17.69 -6.67 -6.39
C TRP A 212 -17.13 -6.45 -4.98
N LEU A 213 -16.46 -5.32 -4.72
CA LEU A 213 -16.00 -4.96 -3.38
C LEU A 213 -17.15 -4.90 -2.37
N ASP A 214 -18.29 -4.34 -2.78
CA ASP A 214 -19.49 -4.32 -1.94
C ASP A 214 -19.93 -5.73 -1.53
N GLY A 215 -19.94 -6.65 -2.49
CA GLY A 215 -20.20 -8.07 -2.23
C GLY A 215 -19.12 -8.73 -1.36
N LEU A 216 -17.84 -8.37 -1.49
CA LEU A 216 -16.79 -8.88 -0.60
C LEU A 216 -17.02 -8.44 0.86
N ILE A 217 -17.40 -7.17 1.05
CA ILE A 217 -17.73 -6.62 2.37
C ILE A 217 -18.91 -7.36 2.99
N ASP A 218 -19.98 -7.61 2.22
CA ASP A 218 -21.14 -8.38 2.68
C ASP A 218 -20.80 -9.83 3.08
N ASN A 219 -19.74 -10.39 2.51
CA ASN A 219 -19.25 -11.73 2.82
C ASN A 219 -18.16 -11.76 3.90
N GLY A 220 -17.90 -10.63 4.57
CA GLY A 220 -17.00 -10.57 5.72
C GLY A 220 -15.52 -10.48 5.39
N ILE A 221 -15.14 -10.04 4.18
CA ILE A 221 -13.72 -9.87 3.79
C ILE A 221 -12.93 -9.00 4.78
N LEU A 222 -13.59 -8.02 5.43
CA LEU A 222 -12.93 -7.04 6.31
C LEU A 222 -12.40 -7.64 7.61
N ASP A 223 -12.91 -8.81 8.02
CA ASP A 223 -12.39 -9.59 9.16
C ASP A 223 -11.11 -10.36 8.80
N TYR A 224 -10.81 -10.48 7.51
CA TYR A 224 -9.68 -11.22 6.95
C TYR A 224 -8.76 -10.32 6.12
N SER A 225 -8.70 -9.04 6.50
CA SER A 225 -7.75 -8.07 5.99
C SER A 225 -7.38 -7.10 7.11
N ASP A 226 -6.21 -6.50 7.01
CA ASP A 226 -5.81 -5.36 7.85
C ASP A 226 -6.07 -4.03 7.13
N ALA A 227 -6.05 -4.04 5.78
CA ALA A 227 -6.36 -2.89 4.95
C ALA A 227 -6.95 -3.27 3.57
N ILE A 228 -7.54 -2.29 2.88
CA ILE A 228 -7.96 -2.42 1.48
C ILE A 228 -6.90 -1.82 0.57
N SER A 229 -6.59 -2.52 -0.52
CA SER A 229 -5.71 -2.01 -1.57
C SER A 229 -6.48 -1.62 -2.83
N VAL A 230 -6.04 -0.54 -3.48
CA VAL A 230 -6.72 0.04 -4.67
C VAL A 230 -5.72 0.51 -5.73
N HIS A 231 -6.12 0.39 -7.00
CA HIS A 231 -5.39 0.76 -8.20
C HIS A 231 -6.11 1.89 -8.96
N ALA A 232 -6.06 3.13 -8.46
CA ALA A 232 -6.92 4.23 -8.92
C ALA A 232 -6.45 4.91 -10.22
N TYR A 233 -6.17 4.11 -11.25
CA TYR A 233 -5.76 4.58 -12.57
C TYR A 233 -6.88 5.35 -13.25
N SER A 234 -6.75 6.68 -13.27
CA SER A 234 -7.61 7.58 -14.04
C SER A 234 -7.25 7.61 -15.54
N THR A 235 -6.05 7.14 -15.90
CA THR A 235 -5.52 7.14 -17.28
C THR A 235 -6.08 6.04 -18.16
N ARG A 236 -6.49 4.90 -17.58
CA ARG A 236 -7.07 3.74 -18.27
C ARG A 236 -8.53 3.95 -18.70
N ILE A 237 -9.14 5.08 -18.32
CA ILE A 237 -10.49 5.43 -18.72
C ILE A 237 -10.44 6.07 -20.11
N SER A 238 -11.10 5.43 -21.08
CA SER A 238 -11.09 5.78 -22.51
C SER A 238 -11.78 7.08 -22.89
N THR A 239 -12.30 7.84 -21.92
CA THR A 239 -12.99 9.12 -22.15
C THR A 239 -12.07 10.31 -21.90
N PRO A 240 -11.93 11.24 -22.87
CA PRO A 240 -11.27 12.52 -22.64
C PRO A 240 -11.87 13.24 -21.41
N GLY A 241 -11.02 13.71 -20.48
CA GLY A 241 -11.44 14.45 -19.28
C GLY A 241 -11.60 13.62 -17.98
N THR A 242 -11.45 12.30 -18.03
CA THR A 242 -11.53 11.41 -16.84
C THR A 242 -10.20 11.15 -16.14
N LYS A 243 -9.13 11.80 -16.62
CA LYS A 243 -7.74 11.55 -16.23
C LYS A 243 -7.18 12.34 -15.03
N PRO A 244 -7.79 13.41 -14.48
CA PRO A 244 -7.10 14.24 -13.51
C PRO A 244 -7.00 13.52 -12.14
N PRO A 245 -5.96 13.80 -11.35
CA PRO A 245 -5.69 13.10 -10.09
C PRO A 245 -6.82 13.24 -9.07
N GLU A 246 -7.55 14.35 -9.09
CA GLU A 246 -8.73 14.56 -8.24
C GLU A 246 -9.80 13.47 -8.43
N ARG A 247 -10.00 13.00 -9.67
CA ARG A 247 -10.99 11.93 -9.93
C ARG A 247 -10.57 10.62 -9.28
N GLY A 248 -9.30 10.23 -9.38
CA GLY A 248 -8.81 9.02 -8.73
C GLY A 248 -9.03 9.07 -7.20
N ILE A 249 -8.79 10.23 -6.59
CA ILE A 249 -9.03 10.44 -5.15
C ILE A 249 -10.53 10.41 -4.81
N GLU A 250 -11.39 11.01 -5.62
CA GLU A 250 -12.85 10.95 -5.46
C GLU A 250 -13.38 9.51 -5.54
N GLU A 251 -12.83 8.66 -6.41
CA GLU A 251 -13.21 7.25 -6.48
C GLU A 251 -12.72 6.45 -5.25
N ILE A 252 -11.54 6.76 -4.72
CA ILE A 252 -11.05 6.19 -3.46
C ILE A 252 -11.93 6.64 -2.27
N GLU A 253 -12.39 7.89 -2.26
CA GLU A 253 -13.36 8.38 -1.26
C GLU A 253 -14.67 7.57 -1.30
N LYS A 254 -15.11 7.09 -2.46
CA LYS A 254 -16.30 6.23 -2.53
C LYS A 254 -16.05 4.87 -1.89
N VAL A 255 -14.84 4.32 -1.99
CA VAL A 255 -14.44 3.10 -1.27
C VAL A 255 -14.52 3.31 0.24
N GLU A 256 -13.94 4.40 0.75
CA GLU A 256 -13.99 4.72 2.17
C GLU A 256 -15.44 4.88 2.67
N LYS A 257 -16.25 5.66 1.95
CA LYS A 257 -17.66 5.88 2.29
C LYS A 257 -18.46 4.58 2.30
N LEU A 258 -18.20 3.70 1.34
CA LEU A 258 -18.83 2.38 1.28
C LEU A 258 -18.51 1.57 2.54
N ILE A 259 -17.23 1.45 2.90
CA ILE A 259 -16.78 0.72 4.09
C ILE A 259 -17.40 1.30 5.37
N VAL A 260 -17.34 2.62 5.54
CA VAL A 260 -17.92 3.29 6.72
C VAL A 260 -19.43 3.10 6.78
N SER A 261 -20.13 3.16 5.64
CA SER A 261 -21.58 2.97 5.60
C SER A 261 -22.00 1.56 6.04
N LYS A 262 -21.17 0.55 5.75
CA LYS A 262 -21.45 -0.85 6.08
C LYS A 262 -21.00 -1.26 7.48
N THR A 263 -19.95 -0.62 8.01
CA THR A 263 -19.30 -1.07 9.26
C THR A 263 -19.34 -0.05 10.40
N GLY A 264 -19.69 1.21 10.09
CA GLY A 264 -19.62 2.33 11.04
C GLY A 264 -18.21 2.77 11.38
N LYS A 265 -17.15 2.21 10.77
CA LYS A 265 -15.75 2.53 11.05
C LYS A 265 -14.93 2.59 9.75
N PRO A 266 -13.87 3.42 9.69
CA PRO A 266 -12.96 3.39 8.55
C PRO A 266 -12.10 2.12 8.57
N LYS A 267 -11.61 1.74 7.41
CA LYS A 267 -10.52 0.77 7.21
C LYS A 267 -9.38 1.51 6.53
N ASP A 268 -8.14 1.17 6.87
CA ASP A 268 -6.98 1.73 6.19
C ASP A 268 -7.02 1.36 4.70
N ILE A 269 -6.67 2.32 3.86
CA ILE A 269 -6.57 2.17 2.41
C ILE A 269 -5.12 2.40 2.01
N TYR A 270 -4.58 1.48 1.21
CA TYR A 270 -3.30 1.62 0.55
C TYR A 270 -3.52 1.70 -0.96
N ILE A 271 -2.92 2.70 -1.60
CA ILE A 271 -2.94 2.78 -3.06
C ILE A 271 -1.75 1.95 -3.54
N SER A 272 -1.93 0.63 -3.63
CA SER A 272 -0.85 -0.30 -3.96
C SER A 272 -0.35 -0.13 -5.39
N GLU A 273 -1.10 0.55 -6.26
CA GLU A 273 -0.62 0.91 -7.57
C GLU A 273 -1.34 2.15 -8.12
N ASN A 274 -0.60 3.07 -8.75
CA ASN A 274 -1.15 4.11 -9.60
C ASN A 274 -0.04 4.68 -10.48
N GLY A 275 -0.36 5.26 -11.63
CA GLY A 275 0.65 5.79 -12.53
C GLY A 275 0.08 6.68 -13.62
N TYR A 276 0.97 7.47 -14.23
CA TYR A 276 0.68 8.28 -15.40
C TYR A 276 1.77 8.05 -16.44
N PRO A 277 1.45 7.48 -17.62
CA PRO A 277 2.46 7.24 -18.63
C PRO A 277 2.84 8.57 -19.29
N THR A 278 4.14 8.78 -19.54
CA THR A 278 4.60 9.94 -20.28
C THR A 278 4.31 9.76 -21.77
N MET A 279 3.26 10.42 -22.27
CA MET A 279 2.83 10.38 -23.66
C MET A 279 3.04 11.75 -24.31
N TYR A 280 4.13 11.91 -25.06
CA TYR A 280 4.57 13.22 -25.62
C TYR A 280 3.55 13.89 -26.53
N ASN A 281 2.69 13.10 -27.20
CA ASN A 281 1.65 13.59 -28.09
C ASN A 281 0.33 13.92 -27.37
N VAL A 282 0.26 13.72 -26.04
CA VAL A 282 -0.93 14.00 -25.22
C VAL A 282 -0.54 15.07 -24.21
N LYS A 283 -1.10 16.29 -24.37
CA LYS A 283 -0.72 17.47 -23.57
C LYS A 283 -0.67 17.21 -22.05
N ASP A 284 -1.70 16.58 -21.51
CA ASP A 284 -1.84 16.30 -20.06
C ASP A 284 -0.92 15.16 -19.57
N LEU A 285 -0.27 14.45 -20.48
CA LEU A 285 0.68 13.36 -20.23
C LEU A 285 2.09 13.69 -20.77
N SER A 286 2.38 14.97 -21.04
CA SER A 286 3.76 15.46 -21.17
C SER A 286 4.54 15.25 -19.86
N GLN A 287 5.87 15.36 -19.87
CA GLN A 287 6.66 15.25 -18.62
C GLN A 287 6.20 16.25 -17.54
N ASP A 288 5.80 17.45 -17.95
CA ASP A 288 5.25 18.48 -17.06
C ASP A 288 3.88 18.09 -16.52
N GLY A 289 2.99 17.59 -17.39
CA GLY A 289 1.66 17.11 -16.99
C GLY A 289 1.74 15.93 -16.03
N VAL A 290 2.58 14.93 -16.32
CA VAL A 290 2.81 13.76 -15.48
C VAL A 290 3.38 14.16 -14.12
N ALA A 291 4.39 15.03 -14.07
CA ALA A 291 4.95 15.54 -12.82
C ALA A 291 3.89 16.25 -11.97
N GLN A 292 3.06 17.10 -12.58
CA GLN A 292 1.96 17.77 -11.87
C GLN A 292 0.91 16.77 -11.36
N ASN A 293 0.52 15.80 -12.18
CA ASN A 293 -0.48 14.80 -11.79
C ASN A 293 0.00 13.96 -10.60
N ILE A 294 1.25 13.50 -10.64
CA ILE A 294 1.86 12.73 -9.55
C ILE A 294 1.93 13.54 -8.25
N ILE A 295 2.38 14.80 -8.32
CA ILE A 295 2.49 15.65 -7.12
C ILE A 295 1.11 15.99 -6.55
N LYS A 296 0.16 16.39 -7.39
CA LYS A 296 -1.24 16.64 -6.97
C LYS A 296 -1.84 15.40 -6.31
N PHE A 297 -1.74 14.24 -6.97
CA PHE A 297 -2.30 12.99 -6.44
C PHE A 297 -1.66 12.61 -5.10
N THR A 298 -0.33 12.71 -4.98
CA THR A 298 0.40 12.41 -3.73
C THR A 298 -0.07 13.31 -2.60
N MET A 299 -0.19 14.62 -2.83
CA MET A 299 -0.65 15.57 -1.80
C MET A 299 -2.11 15.37 -1.41
N LEU A 300 -2.98 15.12 -2.39
CA LEU A 300 -4.39 14.82 -2.15
C LEU A 300 -4.52 13.53 -1.34
N ALA A 301 -3.84 12.45 -1.74
CA ALA A 301 -3.81 11.19 -1.00
C ALA A 301 -3.33 11.40 0.43
N ARG A 302 -2.22 12.14 0.60
CA ARG A 302 -1.63 12.42 1.92
C ARG A 302 -2.54 13.22 2.85
N SER A 303 -3.43 14.04 2.28
CA SER A 303 -4.41 14.82 3.05
C SER A 303 -5.58 13.99 3.59
N LYS A 304 -5.76 12.75 3.12
CA LYS A 304 -6.84 11.86 3.58
C LYS A 304 -6.33 10.96 4.72
N PRO A 305 -6.92 11.02 5.92
CA PRO A 305 -6.39 10.30 7.08
C PRO A 305 -6.49 8.77 6.98
N TYR A 306 -7.37 8.24 6.14
CA TYR A 306 -7.55 6.80 5.90
C TYR A 306 -6.61 6.25 4.81
N ILE A 307 -5.89 7.10 4.07
CA ILE A 307 -4.91 6.66 3.07
C ILE A 307 -3.53 6.60 3.75
N LYS A 308 -2.95 5.40 3.83
CA LYS A 308 -1.73 5.14 4.61
C LYS A 308 -0.49 4.98 3.76
N GLY A 309 -0.64 4.87 2.45
CA GLY A 309 0.49 4.76 1.54
C GLY A 309 0.08 4.72 0.08
N LEU A 310 1.06 4.97 -0.77
CA LEU A 310 0.93 5.04 -2.22
C LEU A 310 2.17 4.47 -2.88
N TRP A 311 2.00 3.48 -3.75
CA TRP A 311 3.05 2.95 -4.60
C TRP A 311 2.82 3.41 -6.04
N TRP A 312 3.78 4.17 -6.55
CA TRP A 312 3.77 4.60 -7.94
C TRP A 312 4.20 3.46 -8.86
N TYR A 313 3.49 3.25 -9.96
CA TYR A 313 3.88 2.40 -11.08
C TYR A 313 4.54 3.30 -12.14
N ASP A 314 5.83 3.15 -12.41
CA ASP A 314 6.79 2.27 -11.72
C ASP A 314 8.21 2.89 -11.70
N LEU A 315 9.21 2.16 -11.25
CA LEU A 315 10.57 2.70 -11.12
C LEU A 315 11.18 3.01 -12.49
N ILE A 316 11.21 2.05 -13.42
CA ILE A 316 11.95 2.15 -14.68
C ILE A 316 11.01 1.90 -15.83
N ASP A 317 11.11 2.68 -16.90
CA ASP A 317 10.36 2.40 -18.13
C ASP A 317 10.55 0.94 -18.59
N ASP A 318 9.44 0.22 -18.76
CA ASP A 318 9.42 -1.18 -19.25
C ASP A 318 9.89 -1.30 -20.72
N GLY A 319 10.05 -0.19 -21.43
CA GLY A 319 10.60 -0.18 -22.78
C GLY A 319 10.90 1.21 -23.32
N SER A 320 11.30 1.29 -24.59
CA SER A 320 11.70 2.57 -25.22
C SER A 320 10.69 3.12 -26.23
N ASN A 321 9.57 2.42 -26.47
CA ASN A 321 8.56 2.86 -27.42
C ASN A 321 7.66 3.94 -26.79
N LYS A 322 7.81 5.19 -27.22
CA LYS A 322 7.11 6.38 -26.68
C LYS A 322 5.61 6.43 -26.96
N ASP A 323 5.12 5.59 -27.88
CA ASP A 323 3.71 5.53 -28.25
C ASP A 323 2.97 4.38 -27.53
N GLU A 324 3.69 3.52 -26.81
CA GLU A 324 3.12 2.44 -25.99
C GLU A 324 3.08 2.88 -24.52
N PRO A 325 1.89 3.17 -23.95
CA PRO A 325 1.77 3.64 -22.57
C PRO A 325 2.52 2.80 -21.53
N GLU A 326 2.46 1.47 -21.62
CA GLU A 326 3.10 0.59 -20.63
C GLU A 326 4.62 0.79 -20.58
N ASN A 327 5.26 1.15 -21.70
CA ASN A 327 6.70 1.45 -21.75
C ASN A 327 7.09 2.82 -21.16
N ASN A 328 6.15 3.64 -20.67
CA ASN A 328 6.41 5.05 -20.35
C ASN A 328 5.96 5.49 -18.94
N TYR A 329 5.60 4.55 -18.06
CA TYR A 329 5.20 4.82 -16.67
C TYR A 329 6.38 5.14 -15.76
N GLY A 330 7.57 4.65 -16.09
CA GLY A 330 8.76 4.73 -15.26
C GLY A 330 9.08 6.14 -14.78
N PHE A 331 9.49 6.25 -13.54
CA PHE A 331 10.08 7.48 -12.99
C PHE A 331 11.45 7.77 -13.60
N PHE A 332 12.11 6.74 -14.12
CA PHE A 332 13.35 6.82 -14.89
C PHE A 332 13.17 6.15 -16.25
N SER A 333 13.94 6.59 -17.25
CA SER A 333 14.01 5.88 -18.53
C SER A 333 14.69 4.52 -18.39
N THR A 334 14.64 3.70 -19.44
CA THR A 334 15.39 2.44 -19.57
C THR A 334 16.91 2.58 -19.39
N THR A 335 17.44 3.80 -19.52
CA THR A 335 18.86 4.14 -19.28
C THR A 335 19.11 4.73 -17.88
N ASN A 336 18.15 4.58 -16.96
CA ASN A 336 18.14 5.14 -15.61
C ASN A 336 18.21 6.69 -15.55
N THR A 337 17.84 7.38 -16.63
CA THR A 337 17.80 8.85 -16.63
C THR A 337 16.53 9.31 -15.92
N PRO A 338 16.61 10.18 -14.90
CA PRO A 338 15.42 10.64 -14.17
C PRO A 338 14.50 11.46 -15.08
N LYS A 339 13.20 11.15 -15.03
CA LYS A 339 12.18 12.02 -15.61
C LYS A 339 11.79 13.13 -14.65
N LYS A 340 11.04 14.12 -15.14
CA LYS A 340 10.55 15.23 -14.31
C LYS A 340 9.69 14.76 -13.12
N SER A 341 8.98 13.64 -13.25
CA SER A 341 8.23 13.01 -12.16
C SER A 341 9.15 12.63 -10.99
N ALA A 342 10.26 11.96 -11.25
CA ALA A 342 11.26 11.61 -10.24
C ALA A 342 11.81 12.85 -9.54
N VAL A 343 12.29 13.82 -10.31
CA VAL A 343 12.83 15.07 -9.76
C VAL A 343 11.80 15.78 -8.87
N SER A 344 10.55 15.84 -9.31
CA SER A 344 9.49 16.52 -8.56
C SER A 344 9.13 15.79 -7.27
N VAL A 345 9.01 14.46 -7.30
CA VAL A 345 8.68 13.66 -6.11
C VAL A 345 9.78 13.74 -5.06
N LYS A 346 11.04 13.81 -5.48
CA LYS A 346 12.18 13.98 -4.57
C LYS A 346 12.04 15.20 -3.66
N GLU A 347 11.58 16.33 -4.22
CA GLU A 347 11.36 17.57 -3.44
C GLU A 347 10.23 17.43 -2.40
N LEU A 348 9.22 16.59 -2.71
CA LEU A 348 8.07 16.36 -1.83
C LEU A 348 8.28 15.24 -0.81
N ALA A 349 9.14 14.27 -1.11
CA ALA A 349 9.23 13.00 -0.40
C ALA A 349 9.54 13.14 1.10
N ARG A 350 10.42 14.08 1.48
CA ARG A 350 10.76 14.32 2.89
C ARG A 350 9.53 14.76 3.69
N VAL A 351 8.72 15.64 3.12
CA VAL A 351 7.54 16.23 3.77
C VAL A 351 6.39 15.22 3.81
N VAL A 352 6.16 14.47 2.73
CA VAL A 352 5.05 13.51 2.65
C VAL A 352 5.21 12.33 3.60
N LYS A 353 6.42 11.80 3.76
CA LYS A 353 6.68 10.64 4.63
C LYS A 353 6.73 10.97 6.11
N ASP A 354 6.83 12.25 6.47
CA ASP A 354 6.94 12.68 7.85
C ASP A 354 5.57 13.03 8.42
N ASP A 355 5.05 12.20 9.33
CA ASP A 355 3.75 12.37 9.99
C ASP A 355 3.64 13.62 10.87
N SER A 356 4.76 14.25 11.19
CA SER A 356 4.76 15.52 11.91
C SER A 356 4.33 16.70 11.02
N TYR A 357 4.36 16.54 9.69
CA TYR A 357 3.78 17.49 8.75
C TYR A 357 2.27 17.26 8.57
N ARG A 358 1.49 18.34 8.60
CA ARG A 358 0.04 18.29 8.40
C ARG A 358 -0.32 18.77 7.00
N PHE A 359 -0.99 17.90 6.25
CA PHE A 359 -1.60 18.20 4.96
C PHE A 359 -3.09 18.48 5.18
N THR A 360 -3.59 19.59 4.66
CA THR A 360 -5.02 19.92 4.67
C THR A 360 -5.47 20.31 3.27
N GLU A 361 -6.53 19.66 2.80
CA GLU A 361 -7.22 20.00 1.56
C GLU A 361 -8.43 20.89 1.86
N SER A 362 -8.64 21.91 1.03
CA SER A 362 -9.88 22.67 0.97
C SER A 362 -10.29 22.93 -0.47
N GLU A 363 -11.60 22.91 -0.74
CA GLU A 363 -12.17 23.29 -2.04
C GLU A 363 -13.12 24.48 -1.86
N SER A 364 -12.89 25.57 -2.61
CA SER A 364 -13.78 26.74 -2.60
C SER A 364 -15.00 26.56 -3.50
N SER A 365 -16.03 27.40 -3.34
CA SER A 365 -17.23 27.41 -4.20
C SER A 365 -16.94 27.69 -5.69
N LYS A 366 -15.75 28.20 -6.01
CA LYS A 366 -15.29 28.42 -7.40
C LYS A 366 -14.55 27.21 -7.98
N GLY A 367 -14.47 26.10 -7.25
CA GLY A 367 -13.74 24.90 -7.64
C GLY A 367 -12.22 25.08 -7.60
N ILE A 368 -11.71 25.95 -6.72
CA ILE A 368 -10.27 26.05 -6.44
C ILE A 368 -9.94 25.11 -5.29
N ILE A 369 -9.06 24.15 -5.55
CA ILE A 369 -8.48 23.27 -4.54
C ILE A 369 -7.21 23.92 -4.02
N THR A 370 -7.03 23.89 -2.70
CA THR A 370 -5.82 24.34 -2.01
C THR A 370 -5.32 23.22 -1.11
N ILE A 371 -4.03 22.88 -1.24
CA ILE A 371 -3.32 22.05 -0.26
C ILE A 371 -2.47 22.98 0.59
N SER A 372 -2.72 22.97 1.90
CA SER A 372 -1.85 23.60 2.90
C SER A 372 -0.99 22.54 3.57
N ILE A 373 0.31 22.83 3.68
CA ILE A 373 1.29 21.99 4.37
C ILE A 373 1.83 22.82 5.54
N VAL A 374 1.67 22.29 6.75
CA VAL A 374 2.18 22.91 7.98
C VAL A 374 3.25 22.01 8.59
N SER A 375 4.43 22.57 8.86
CA SER A 375 5.54 21.83 9.48
C SER A 375 5.43 21.79 11.01
N PRO A 376 6.23 20.95 11.68
CA PRO A 376 6.24 20.87 13.15
C PRO A 376 6.64 22.17 13.85
N THR A 377 7.32 23.06 13.11
CA THR A 377 7.73 24.39 13.59
C THR A 377 6.73 25.49 13.23
N ASN A 378 5.53 25.12 12.76
CA ASN A 378 4.44 26.00 12.33
C ASN A 378 4.79 26.90 11.13
N LYS A 379 5.85 26.58 10.36
CA LYS A 379 5.98 27.15 9.02
C LYS A 379 4.88 26.58 8.13
N GLN A 380 4.44 27.35 7.15
CA GLN A 380 3.38 26.95 6.24
C GLN A 380 3.79 27.24 4.79
N THR A 381 3.45 26.32 3.89
CA THR A 381 3.41 26.55 2.45
C THR A 381 2.06 26.05 1.90
N GLN A 382 1.68 26.54 0.73
CA GLN A 382 0.46 26.11 0.07
C GLN A 382 0.59 26.17 -1.44
N ILE A 383 -0.23 25.38 -2.12
CA ILE A 383 -0.41 25.42 -3.56
C ILE A 383 -1.88 25.29 -3.88
N SER A 384 -2.34 26.04 -4.87
CA SER A 384 -3.74 26.06 -5.28
C SER A 384 -3.88 25.90 -6.78
N TRP A 385 -4.98 25.31 -7.22
CA TRP A 385 -5.31 25.16 -8.63
C TRP A 385 -6.80 25.03 -8.84
N ARG A 386 -7.26 25.29 -10.07
CA ARG A 386 -8.63 24.99 -10.45
C ARG A 386 -8.79 23.48 -10.60
N LYS A 387 -9.75 22.88 -9.90
CA LYS A 387 -10.06 21.45 -9.96
C LYS A 387 -10.09 20.94 -11.39
N TYR A 388 -9.41 19.82 -11.65
CA TYR A 388 -9.25 19.21 -12.98
C TYR A 388 -8.41 19.99 -13.99
N HIS A 389 -7.69 21.02 -13.57
CA HIS A 389 -6.79 21.80 -14.43
C HIS A 389 -5.34 21.67 -13.95
N PRO A 390 -4.37 21.89 -14.86
CA PRO A 390 -2.96 22.01 -14.48
C PRO A 390 -2.73 23.26 -13.65
N ILE A 391 -1.63 23.24 -12.89
CA ILE A 391 -1.06 24.41 -12.22
C ILE A 391 -0.18 25.14 -13.24
N ASN A 392 -0.03 26.46 -13.09
CA ASN A 392 0.98 27.19 -13.85
C ASN A 392 2.38 26.59 -13.56
N VAL A 393 3.18 26.33 -14.59
CA VAL A 393 4.47 25.64 -14.43
C VAL A 393 5.43 26.39 -13.52
N ASN A 394 5.43 27.73 -13.55
CA ASN A 394 6.30 28.52 -12.67
C ASN A 394 5.82 28.43 -11.22
N GLU A 395 4.52 28.61 -10.98
CA GLU A 395 3.93 28.45 -9.63
C GLU A 395 4.20 27.05 -9.05
N PHE A 396 4.12 26.01 -9.89
CA PHE A 396 4.43 24.64 -9.51
C PHE A 396 5.90 24.46 -9.11
N ASN A 397 6.84 24.98 -9.92
CA ASN A 397 8.27 24.88 -9.62
C ASN A 397 8.67 25.71 -8.38
N ASP A 398 8.09 26.91 -8.22
CA ASP A 398 8.30 27.77 -7.05
C ASP A 398 7.80 27.07 -5.77
N PHE A 399 6.64 26.43 -5.84
CA PHE A 399 6.12 25.61 -4.75
C PHE A 399 7.06 24.46 -4.38
N LEU A 400 7.51 23.66 -5.36
CA LEU A 400 8.45 22.56 -5.08
C LEU A 400 9.74 23.06 -4.43
N THR A 401 10.28 24.17 -4.94
CA THR A 401 11.48 24.80 -4.36
C THR A 401 11.23 25.25 -2.92
N SER A 402 10.04 25.77 -2.61
CA SER A 402 9.67 26.20 -1.26
C SER A 402 9.71 25.08 -0.21
N LEU A 403 9.50 23.81 -0.63
CA LEU A 403 9.52 22.65 0.27
C LEU A 403 10.90 22.38 0.90
N SER A 404 11.98 22.84 0.26
CA SER A 404 13.33 22.76 0.81
C SER A 404 13.50 23.62 2.08
N SER A 405 12.69 24.67 2.24
CA SER A 405 12.73 25.61 3.38
C SER A 405 11.84 25.22 4.56
N MET A 406 11.06 24.13 4.40
CA MET A 406 9.96 23.73 5.27
C MET A 406 10.35 22.94 6.51
#